data_AF-A0A210W4I6-F1
#
_entry.id   AF-A0A210W4I6-F1
#
_cell.length_a   1.000
_cell.length_b   1.000
_cell.length_c   1.000
_cell.angle_alpha   90.00
_cell.angle_beta   90.00
_cell.angle_gamma   90.00
#
_symmetry.space_group_name_H-M   'P 1'
#
loop_
_entity.id
_entity.type
_entity.pdbx_description
1 polymer ?
#
loop_
_entity_poly.entity_id
_entity_poly.type
_entity_poly.pdbx_seq_one_letter_code
_entity_poly.pdbx_strand_id
1 'polypeptide(L)'
;MTAKAAGMRHAHTCATQRQKGAALFIVITLVMLSMLLALWASRSALFNEMFVGNDADYQRALEAAQALLQDAELDIRGEQANGAACIANSSQPSVCRNAATITQFPQETQQVGLLLANLNRATPTSCRDALCTKRTGPQDFWNNVDETKGITLSQMTATDVAARYGQFTGAISEGKSNPILASRETGKGGLVLDRDPAL
;
A
#
# COMPACT_ATOMS: atom_id res chain seq x y z
N MET A 1 54.30 66.29 75.42
CA MET A 1 53.04 65.88 74.75
C MET A 1 53.14 66.41 73.33
N THR A 2 53.15 65.67 72.23
CA THR A 2 52.51 64.39 71.86
C THR A 2 53.09 63.95 70.50
N ALA A 3 53.10 62.64 70.28
CA ALA A 3 53.56 61.93 69.09
C ALA A 3 52.70 62.13 67.82
N LYS A 4 53.27 61.85 66.64
CA LYS A 4 52.60 61.11 65.53
C LYS A 4 53.60 60.86 64.37
N ALA A 5 54.17 59.66 64.25
CA ALA A 5 53.63 58.44 63.63
C ALA A 5 53.56 58.52 62.09
N ALA A 6 54.38 57.66 61.46
CA ALA A 6 54.51 57.47 60.02
C ALA A 6 53.21 56.90 59.42
N GLY A 7 52.72 57.54 58.35
CA GLY A 7 51.56 57.11 57.57
C GLY A 7 51.95 56.09 56.49
N MET A 8 51.50 54.86 56.70
CA MET A 8 51.71 53.66 55.90
C MET A 8 50.91 53.74 54.58
N ARG A 9 51.58 53.59 53.43
CA ARG A 9 50.93 53.48 52.11
C ARG A 9 50.22 52.13 52.00
N HIS A 10 48.90 52.13 51.87
CA HIS A 10 48.14 50.93 51.48
C HIS A 10 48.05 50.89 49.95
N ALA A 11 48.91 50.08 49.33
CA ALA A 11 48.70 49.64 47.96
C ALA A 11 47.59 48.57 47.99
N HIS A 12 46.43 48.89 47.43
CA HIS A 12 45.44 47.88 47.11
C HIS A 12 46.00 47.01 45.98
N THR A 13 46.48 45.82 46.33
CA THR A 13 46.81 44.77 45.36
C THR A 13 45.50 44.27 44.75
N CYS A 14 45.23 44.69 43.51
CA CYS A 14 44.22 44.06 42.68
C CYS A 14 44.68 42.63 42.36
N ALA A 15 44.04 41.63 42.97
CA ALA A 15 44.27 40.24 42.65
C ALA A 15 43.71 39.97 41.25
N THR A 16 44.58 39.98 40.23
CA THR A 16 44.25 39.50 38.90
C THR A 16 43.99 37.99 38.98
N GLN A 17 42.71 37.60 39.04
CA GLN A 17 42.33 36.21 38.79
C GLN A 17 42.72 35.87 37.35
N ARG A 18 43.79 35.07 37.20
CA ARG A 18 44.12 34.40 35.95
C ARG A 18 42.96 33.49 35.57
N GLN A 19 42.09 33.94 34.66
CA GLN A 19 41.08 33.10 34.03
C GLN A 19 41.79 31.95 33.30
N LYS A 20 41.73 30.76 33.88
CA LYS A 20 42.24 29.53 33.26
C LYS A 20 41.19 29.06 32.25
N GLY A 21 41.64 28.55 31.10
CA GLY A 21 40.83 28.12 29.94
C GLY A 21 39.81 26.98 30.17
N ALA A 22 39.31 26.80 31.39
CA ALA A 22 38.26 25.86 31.76
C ALA A 22 36.91 26.19 31.09
N ALA A 23 36.62 27.47 30.84
CA ALA A 23 35.36 27.88 30.19
C ALA A 23 35.24 27.32 28.76
N LEU A 24 36.33 27.34 27.97
CA LEU A 24 36.35 26.78 26.61
C LEU A 24 36.10 25.27 26.63
N PHE A 25 36.71 24.55 27.57
CA PHE A 25 36.55 23.10 27.70
C PHE A 25 35.10 22.72 28.03
N ILE A 26 34.47 23.43 28.97
CA ILE A 26 33.07 23.19 29.36
C ILE A 26 32.13 23.45 28.17
N VAL A 27 32.38 24.49 27.39
CA VAL A 27 31.56 24.78 26.19
C VAL A 27 31.71 23.66 25.15
N ILE A 28 32.93 23.22 24.86
CA ILE A 28 33.16 22.14 23.89
C ILE A 28 32.50 20.83 24.33
N THR A 29 32.58 20.47 25.62
CA THR A 29 31.93 19.24 26.12
C THR A 29 30.41 19.33 26.04
N LEU A 30 29.81 20.48 26.38
CA LEU A 30 28.37 20.69 26.23
C LEU A 30 27.94 20.62 24.75
N VAL A 31 28.72 21.22 23.84
CA VAL A 31 28.46 21.13 22.40
C VAL A 31 28.57 19.69 21.90
N MET A 32 29.61 18.95 22.28
CA MET A 32 29.78 17.54 21.91
C MET A 32 28.64 16.67 22.46
N LEU A 33 28.25 16.85 23.72
CA LEU A 33 27.14 16.12 24.34
C LEU A 33 25.80 16.44 23.66
N SER A 34 25.56 17.70 23.32
CA SER A 34 24.34 18.09 22.59
C SER A 34 24.30 17.53 21.17
N MET A 35 25.42 17.48 20.45
CA MET A 35 25.50 16.82 19.14
C MET A 35 25.27 15.31 19.24
N LEU A 36 25.82 14.64 20.27
CA LEU A 36 25.58 13.21 20.50
C LEU A 36 24.10 12.91 20.81
N LEU A 37 23.47 13.74 21.63
CA LEU A 37 22.03 13.65 21.90
C LEU A 37 21.19 13.90 20.64
N ALA A 38 21.59 14.86 19.80
CA ALA A 38 20.91 15.15 18.53
C ALA A 38 21.02 13.98 17.54
N LEU A 39 22.21 13.37 17.40
CA LEU A 39 22.41 12.19 16.56
C LEU A 39 21.61 10.98 17.07
N TRP A 40 21.49 10.84 18.39
CA TRP A 40 20.68 9.79 19.00
C TRP A 40 19.18 10.01 18.75
N ALA A 41 18.68 11.24 18.95
CA ALA A 41 17.30 11.61 18.65
C ALA A 41 16.96 11.44 17.15
N SER A 42 17.87 11.80 16.25
CA SER A 42 17.70 11.62 14.80
C SER A 42 17.56 10.15 14.41
N ARG A 43 18.40 9.25 14.98
CA ARG A 43 18.25 7.81 14.76
C ARG A 43 16.89 7.30 15.25
N SER A 44 16.43 7.72 16.43
CA SER A 44 15.13 7.33 16.96
C SER A 44 13.96 7.83 16.10
N ALA A 45 14.06 9.05 15.54
CA ALA A 45 13.05 9.60 14.64
C ALA A 45 12.94 8.80 13.33
N LEU A 46 14.06 8.39 12.73
CA LEU A 46 14.08 7.57 11.52
C LEU A 46 13.43 6.19 11.73
N PHE A 47 13.63 5.56 12.89
CA PHE A 47 12.96 4.29 13.20
C PHE A 47 11.45 4.44 13.33
N ASN A 48 10.99 5.54 13.93
CA ASN A 48 9.55 5.79 14.06
C ASN A 48 8.91 6.07 12.69
N GLU A 49 9.58 6.82 11.82
CA GLU A 49 9.13 7.07 10.45
C GLU A 49 9.04 5.77 9.63
N MET A 50 10.05 4.89 9.73
CA MET A 50 10.05 3.60 9.03
C MET A 50 8.88 2.70 9.49
N PHE A 51 8.61 2.65 10.79
CA PHE A 51 7.51 1.85 11.33
C PHE A 51 6.13 2.37 10.89
N VAL A 52 5.92 3.70 11.01
CA VAL A 52 4.67 4.35 10.64
C VAL A 52 4.43 4.29 9.13
N GLY A 53 5.48 4.39 8.31
CA GLY A 53 5.38 4.27 6.85
C GLY A 53 4.84 2.91 6.42
N ASN A 54 5.34 1.83 7.02
CA ASN A 54 4.88 0.48 6.73
C ASN A 54 3.41 0.28 7.13
N ASP A 55 3.00 0.73 8.32
CA ASP A 55 1.58 0.65 8.73
C ASP A 55 0.66 1.46 7.81
N ALA A 56 1.09 2.67 7.42
CA ALA A 56 0.33 3.51 6.50
C ALA A 56 0.12 2.84 5.12
N ASP A 57 1.12 2.11 4.62
CA ASP A 57 0.99 1.39 3.35
C ASP A 57 0.07 0.16 3.47
N TYR A 58 0.10 -0.57 4.60
CA TYR A 58 -0.87 -1.63 4.85
C TYR A 58 -2.31 -1.11 4.90
N GLN A 59 -2.54 0.04 5.56
CA GLN A 59 -3.87 0.64 5.61
C GLN A 59 -4.36 1.08 4.22
N ARG A 60 -3.49 1.70 3.41
CA ARG A 60 -3.83 2.07 2.02
C ARG A 60 -4.11 0.86 1.14
N ALA A 61 -3.33 -0.22 1.29
CA ALA A 61 -3.53 -1.46 0.55
C ALA A 61 -4.84 -2.14 0.96
N LEU A 62 -5.16 -2.12 2.25
CA LEU A 62 -6.42 -2.67 2.78
C LEU A 62 -7.64 -1.89 2.27
N GLU A 63 -7.60 -0.56 2.30
CA GLU A 63 -8.66 0.29 1.76
C GLU A 63 -8.87 0.00 0.26
N ALA A 64 -7.78 -0.12 -0.50
CA ALA A 64 -7.84 -0.49 -1.92
C ALA A 64 -8.45 -1.90 -2.11
N ALA A 65 -8.07 -2.87 -1.28
CA ALA A 65 -8.61 -4.22 -1.34
C ALA A 65 -10.11 -4.25 -0.99
N GLN A 66 -10.55 -3.49 0.01
CA GLN A 66 -11.96 -3.36 0.37
C GLN A 66 -12.77 -2.71 -0.75
N ALA A 67 -12.24 -1.68 -1.40
CA ALA A 67 -12.87 -1.07 -2.56
C ALA A 67 -12.99 -2.04 -3.74
N LEU A 68 -11.98 -2.90 -3.99
CA LEU A 68 -12.06 -3.96 -5.01
C LEU A 68 -13.12 -5.01 -4.67
N LEU A 69 -13.23 -5.42 -3.40
CA LEU A 69 -14.23 -6.38 -2.97
C LEU A 69 -15.64 -5.82 -3.09
N GLN A 70 -15.84 -4.55 -2.73
CA GLN A 70 -17.12 -3.88 -2.90
C GLN A 70 -17.47 -3.70 -4.39
N ASP A 71 -16.48 -3.41 -5.23
CA ASP A 71 -16.65 -3.36 -6.68
C ASP A 71 -17.08 -4.72 -7.25
N ALA A 72 -16.45 -5.81 -6.80
CA ALA A 72 -16.84 -7.17 -7.16
C ALA A 72 -18.25 -7.54 -6.67
N GLU A 73 -18.63 -7.08 -5.48
CA GLU A 73 -19.99 -7.25 -4.96
C GLU A 73 -21.04 -6.57 -5.84
N LEU A 74 -20.76 -5.34 -6.31
CA LEU A 74 -21.64 -4.63 -7.24
C LEU A 74 -21.73 -5.33 -8.60
N ASP A 75 -20.61 -5.86 -9.11
CA ASP A 75 -20.60 -6.67 -10.33
C ASP A 75 -21.49 -7.92 -10.19
N ILE A 76 -21.35 -8.68 -9.09
CA ILE A 76 -22.18 -9.86 -8.80
C ILE A 76 -23.66 -9.49 -8.68
N ARG A 77 -23.97 -8.34 -8.04
CA ARG A 77 -25.36 -7.85 -7.90
C ARG A 77 -25.94 -7.32 -9.22
N GLY A 78 -25.12 -7.08 -10.23
CA GLY A 78 -25.55 -6.38 -11.43
C GLY A 78 -25.93 -4.94 -11.11
N GLU A 79 -25.11 -4.23 -10.34
CA GLU A 79 -25.22 -2.81 -10.03
C GLU A 79 -23.99 -2.05 -10.56
N GLN A 80 -24.20 -0.80 -10.96
CA GLN A 80 -23.11 0.12 -11.29
C GLN A 80 -22.55 0.77 -10.02
N ALA A 81 -21.38 1.39 -10.13
CA ALA A 81 -20.73 2.12 -9.02
C ALA A 81 -21.58 3.26 -8.41
N ASN A 82 -22.62 3.72 -9.12
CA ASN A 82 -23.57 4.73 -8.65
C ASN A 82 -24.81 4.13 -7.94
N GLY A 83 -24.88 2.80 -7.78
CA GLY A 83 -26.02 2.09 -7.20
C GLY A 83 -27.23 1.94 -8.14
N ALA A 84 -27.12 2.36 -9.40
CA ALA A 84 -28.13 2.08 -10.40
C ALA A 84 -28.02 0.63 -10.87
N ALA A 85 -29.13 0.06 -11.33
CA ALA A 85 -29.11 -1.23 -12.03
C ALA A 85 -28.09 -1.19 -13.17
N CYS A 86 -27.38 -2.30 -13.37
CA CYS A 86 -26.36 -2.36 -14.40
C CYS A 86 -27.00 -2.39 -15.79
N ILE A 87 -26.77 -1.33 -16.56
CA ILE A 87 -27.30 -1.17 -17.91
C ILE A 87 -26.14 -1.21 -18.89
N ALA A 88 -26.31 -2.00 -19.94
CA ALA A 88 -25.37 -2.09 -21.05
C ALA A 88 -25.02 -0.71 -21.61
N ASN A 89 -23.73 -0.41 -21.71
CA ASN A 89 -23.25 0.76 -22.42
C ASN A 89 -22.47 0.33 -23.67
N SER A 90 -22.96 0.69 -24.85
CA SER A 90 -22.29 0.38 -26.11
C SER A 90 -20.90 1.03 -26.26
N SER A 91 -20.63 2.10 -25.51
CA SER A 91 -19.33 2.77 -25.46
C SER A 91 -18.33 2.08 -24.51
N GLN A 92 -18.82 1.24 -23.59
CA GLN A 92 -18.00 0.49 -22.63
C GLN A 92 -18.53 -0.95 -22.51
N PRO A 93 -18.22 -1.81 -23.50
CA PRO A 93 -18.84 -3.14 -23.63
C PRO A 93 -18.50 -4.11 -22.48
N SER A 94 -17.45 -3.81 -21.70
CA SER A 94 -17.11 -4.58 -20.51
C SER A 94 -18.02 -4.28 -19.32
N VAL A 95 -18.53 -3.06 -19.21
CA VAL A 95 -19.41 -2.68 -18.10
C VAL A 95 -20.69 -3.51 -18.16
N CYS A 96 -21.11 -3.99 -16.98
CA CYS A 96 -22.23 -4.91 -16.79
C CYS A 96 -22.07 -6.27 -17.49
N ARG A 97 -20.85 -6.64 -17.88
CA ARG A 97 -20.56 -7.90 -18.60
C ARG A 97 -21.50 -8.11 -19.79
N ASN A 98 -21.91 -7.05 -20.48
CA ASN A 98 -22.99 -7.12 -21.46
C ASN A 98 -22.54 -7.66 -22.82
N ALA A 99 -21.25 -7.62 -23.12
CA ALA A 99 -20.73 -8.18 -24.36
C ALA A 99 -20.82 -9.72 -24.39
N ALA A 100 -21.27 -10.28 -25.52
CA ALA A 100 -21.42 -11.73 -25.71
C ALA A 100 -20.11 -12.53 -25.60
N THR A 101 -18.96 -11.85 -25.66
CA THR A 101 -17.62 -12.44 -25.50
C THR A 101 -17.15 -12.49 -24.05
N ILE A 102 -17.84 -11.79 -23.14
CA ILE A 102 -17.47 -11.68 -21.72
C ILE A 102 -18.26 -12.70 -20.92
N THR A 103 -17.57 -13.35 -20.00
CA THR A 103 -18.15 -14.35 -19.11
C THR A 103 -19.09 -13.69 -18.11
N GLN A 104 -20.32 -14.19 -18.01
CA GLN A 104 -21.36 -13.69 -17.11
C GLN A 104 -21.61 -14.65 -15.95
N PHE A 105 -22.15 -14.13 -14.85
CA PHE A 105 -22.67 -14.95 -13.77
C PHE A 105 -23.90 -15.76 -14.25
N PRO A 106 -24.02 -17.04 -13.83
CA PRO A 106 -25.14 -17.87 -14.24
C PRO A 106 -26.42 -17.38 -13.55
N GLN A 107 -27.45 -17.04 -14.33
CA GLN A 107 -28.77 -16.68 -13.78
C GLN A 107 -29.63 -17.92 -13.50
N GLU A 108 -29.31 -19.02 -14.17
CA GLU A 108 -30.01 -20.30 -14.05
C GLU A 108 -29.03 -21.45 -13.84
N THR A 109 -29.47 -22.49 -13.12
CA THR A 109 -28.64 -23.67 -12.79
C THR A 109 -28.05 -24.35 -14.03
N GLN A 110 -28.79 -24.38 -15.14
CA GLN A 110 -28.37 -24.98 -16.40
C GLN A 110 -27.17 -24.25 -17.02
N GLN A 111 -27.01 -22.96 -16.75
CA GLN A 111 -25.91 -22.14 -17.25
C GLN A 111 -24.60 -22.38 -16.48
N VAL A 112 -24.68 -22.88 -15.24
CA VAL A 112 -23.49 -23.20 -14.41
C VAL A 112 -22.59 -24.22 -15.10
N GLY A 113 -23.17 -25.29 -15.68
CA GLY A 113 -22.40 -26.31 -16.38
C GLY A 113 -21.69 -25.77 -17.63
N LEU A 114 -22.36 -24.90 -18.39
CA LEU A 114 -21.80 -24.25 -19.58
C LEU A 114 -20.69 -23.27 -19.20
N LEU A 115 -20.88 -22.50 -18.12
CA LEU A 115 -19.89 -21.60 -17.57
C LEU A 115 -18.64 -22.35 -17.13
N LEU A 116 -18.80 -23.40 -16.32
CA LEU A 116 -17.70 -24.23 -15.83
C LEU A 116 -16.94 -24.89 -16.97
N ALA A 117 -17.64 -25.42 -17.99
CA ALA A 117 -17.01 -25.95 -19.18
C ALA A 117 -16.24 -24.87 -19.96
N ASN A 118 -16.76 -23.65 -20.03
CA ASN A 118 -16.08 -22.54 -20.70
C ASN A 118 -14.83 -22.07 -19.94
N LEU A 119 -14.91 -22.00 -18.61
CA LEU A 119 -13.77 -21.63 -17.76
C LEU A 119 -12.70 -22.73 -17.76
N ASN A 120 -13.06 -24.02 -17.75
CA ASN A 120 -12.10 -25.12 -17.85
C ASN A 120 -11.33 -25.15 -19.18
N ARG A 121 -11.84 -24.51 -20.24
CA ARG A 121 -11.11 -24.31 -21.51
C ARG A 121 -10.12 -23.15 -21.45
N ALA A 122 -10.23 -22.26 -20.46
CA ALA A 122 -9.29 -21.16 -20.26
C ALA A 122 -8.00 -21.70 -19.60
N THR A 123 -7.20 -22.43 -20.36
CA THR A 123 -5.92 -22.96 -19.87
C THR A 123 -4.83 -21.87 -19.87
N PRO A 124 -3.89 -21.87 -18.90
CA PRO A 124 -3.73 -22.82 -17.81
C PRO A 124 -4.49 -22.45 -16.52
N THR A 125 -5.13 -21.28 -16.44
CA THR A 125 -5.63 -20.71 -15.17
C THR A 125 -7.00 -21.22 -14.74
N SER A 126 -7.79 -21.73 -15.67
CA SER A 126 -9.23 -22.00 -15.54
C SER A 126 -10.03 -20.79 -15.05
N CYS A 127 -9.54 -19.59 -15.38
CA CYS A 127 -10.09 -18.30 -14.99
C CYS A 127 -10.24 -17.41 -16.22
N ARG A 128 -11.36 -16.70 -16.32
CA ARG A 128 -11.61 -15.69 -17.36
C ARG A 128 -12.58 -14.62 -16.86
N ASP A 129 -12.31 -13.36 -17.18
CA ASP A 129 -13.12 -12.19 -16.80
C ASP A 129 -13.36 -12.11 -15.28
N ALA A 130 -12.37 -12.45 -14.47
CA ALA A 130 -12.43 -12.65 -13.03
C ALA A 130 -13.28 -13.81 -12.52
N LEU A 131 -13.94 -14.60 -13.36
CA LEU A 131 -14.58 -15.83 -12.88
C LEU A 131 -13.59 -16.99 -12.97
N CYS A 132 -13.45 -17.74 -11.89
CA CYS A 132 -12.57 -18.90 -11.81
C CYS A 132 -13.35 -20.17 -11.42
N THR A 133 -12.97 -21.29 -12.04
CA THR A 133 -13.39 -22.59 -11.51
C THR A 133 -12.67 -22.90 -10.20
N LYS A 134 -13.21 -23.84 -9.43
CA LYS A 134 -12.46 -24.40 -8.30
C LYS A 134 -11.17 -25.02 -8.80
N ARG A 135 -10.04 -24.40 -8.45
CA ARG A 135 -8.72 -24.89 -8.82
C ARG A 135 -8.44 -26.26 -8.21
N THR A 136 -7.85 -27.14 -9.01
CA THR A 136 -7.34 -28.46 -8.61
C THR A 136 -5.81 -28.44 -8.70
N GLY A 137 -5.10 -28.93 -7.66
CA GLY A 137 -3.63 -28.91 -7.60
C GLY A 137 -3.02 -27.77 -6.76
N PRO A 138 -1.72 -27.45 -6.94
CA PRO A 138 -1.02 -26.42 -6.15
C PRO A 138 -1.66 -25.03 -6.26
N GLN A 139 -1.96 -24.43 -5.11
CA GLN A 139 -2.63 -23.12 -5.02
C GLN A 139 -1.66 -21.96 -4.74
N ASP A 140 -0.38 -22.26 -4.50
CA ASP A 140 0.63 -21.23 -4.24
C ASP A 140 1.18 -20.65 -5.55
N PHE A 141 0.33 -19.92 -6.27
CA PHE A 141 0.74 -19.19 -7.48
C PHE A 141 1.50 -17.89 -7.15
N TRP A 142 1.46 -17.44 -5.89
CA TRP A 142 2.14 -16.24 -5.44
C TRP A 142 3.66 -16.41 -5.41
N ASN A 143 4.12 -17.57 -4.93
CA ASN A 143 5.55 -17.89 -4.88
C ASN A 143 6.03 -18.72 -6.08
N ASN A 144 5.11 -19.19 -6.92
CA ASN A 144 5.48 -20.00 -8.07
C ASN A 144 5.93 -19.14 -9.26
N VAL A 145 7.20 -19.30 -9.60
CA VAL A 145 7.84 -18.69 -10.78
C VAL A 145 8.03 -19.67 -11.93
N ASP A 146 7.71 -20.95 -11.73
CA ASP A 146 7.94 -22.05 -12.67
C ASP A 146 6.61 -22.59 -13.19
N GLU A 147 6.31 -22.29 -14.46
CA GLU A 147 5.07 -22.72 -15.12
C GLU A 147 4.91 -24.24 -15.20
N THR A 148 6.01 -25.00 -15.08
CA THR A 148 5.98 -26.47 -15.08
C THR A 148 5.49 -27.05 -13.75
N LYS A 149 5.58 -26.28 -12.67
CA LYS A 149 5.18 -26.69 -11.30
C LYS A 149 3.79 -26.22 -10.93
N GLY A 150 3.18 -25.37 -11.75
CA GLY A 150 1.83 -24.86 -11.55
C GLY A 150 1.63 -23.49 -12.18
N ILE A 151 0.48 -22.91 -11.91
CA ILE A 151 0.13 -21.56 -12.38
C ILE A 151 1.02 -20.52 -11.68
N THR A 152 1.44 -19.49 -12.41
CA THR A 152 2.23 -18.37 -11.88
C THR A 152 1.36 -17.13 -11.65
N LEU A 153 1.84 -16.18 -10.84
CA LEU A 153 1.16 -14.91 -10.61
C LEU A 153 0.96 -14.12 -11.92
N SER A 154 1.92 -14.15 -12.84
CA SER A 154 1.79 -13.45 -14.12
C SER A 154 0.64 -13.98 -14.97
N GLN A 155 0.36 -15.28 -14.90
CA GLN A 155 -0.77 -15.90 -15.60
C GLN A 155 -2.11 -15.52 -14.94
N MET A 156 -2.15 -15.45 -13.60
CA MET A 156 -3.35 -15.07 -12.84
C MET A 156 -3.69 -13.57 -12.96
N THR A 157 -2.70 -12.74 -13.25
CA THR A 157 -2.84 -11.27 -13.38
C THR A 157 -2.83 -10.81 -14.83
N ALA A 158 -2.88 -11.75 -15.77
CA ALA A 158 -2.93 -11.48 -17.20
C ALA A 158 -4.23 -10.74 -17.58
N THR A 159 -4.20 -10.11 -18.76
CA THR A 159 -5.39 -9.49 -19.35
C THR A 159 -6.47 -10.56 -19.56
N ASP A 160 -7.73 -10.21 -19.31
CA ASP A 160 -8.89 -11.09 -19.39
C ASP A 160 -8.94 -12.25 -18.39
N VAL A 161 -8.02 -12.33 -17.42
CA VAL A 161 -8.06 -13.32 -16.33
C VAL A 161 -8.59 -12.70 -15.04
N ALA A 162 -7.91 -11.67 -14.54
CA ALA A 162 -8.33 -10.94 -13.35
C ALA A 162 -9.07 -9.64 -13.72
N ALA A 163 -10.00 -9.23 -12.88
CA ALA A 163 -10.72 -7.97 -13.04
C ALA A 163 -9.94 -6.86 -12.38
N ARG A 164 -9.94 -5.70 -13.03
CA ARG A 164 -9.46 -4.46 -12.44
C ARG A 164 -10.62 -3.66 -11.85
N TYR A 165 -10.32 -2.81 -10.87
CA TYR A 165 -11.31 -1.88 -10.29
C TYR A 165 -12.07 -1.12 -11.37
N GLY A 166 -13.39 -1.22 -11.35
CA GLY A 166 -14.30 -0.53 -12.27
C GLY A 166 -14.51 -1.21 -13.63
N GLN A 167 -13.83 -2.33 -13.92
CA GLN A 167 -13.89 -2.96 -15.25
C GLN A 167 -15.30 -3.43 -15.62
N PHE A 168 -16.05 -3.96 -14.65
CA PHE A 168 -17.39 -4.51 -14.84
C PHE A 168 -18.50 -3.63 -14.22
N THR A 169 -18.18 -2.73 -13.29
CA THR A 169 -19.15 -1.82 -12.65
C THR A 169 -19.17 -0.40 -13.22
N GLY A 170 -18.15 -0.03 -14.01
CA GLY A 170 -17.95 1.32 -14.52
C GLY A 170 -17.38 2.32 -13.51
N ALA A 171 -16.82 1.85 -12.38
CA ALA A 171 -16.17 2.74 -11.41
C ALA A 171 -14.98 3.51 -12.03
N ILE A 172 -14.92 4.82 -11.78
CA ILE A 172 -13.94 5.71 -12.41
C ILE A 172 -12.63 5.67 -11.63
N SER A 173 -11.52 5.32 -12.31
CA SER A 173 -10.18 5.32 -11.71
C SER A 173 -9.37 6.61 -11.97
N GLU A 174 -10.00 7.64 -12.54
CA GLU A 174 -9.33 8.88 -13.00
C GLU A 174 -9.08 9.87 -11.85
N GLY A 175 -8.14 9.53 -10.96
CA GLY A 175 -7.59 10.45 -9.95
C GLY A 175 -8.47 10.74 -8.73
N LYS A 176 -9.71 10.24 -8.71
CA LYS A 176 -10.62 10.29 -7.55
C LYS A 176 -10.56 9.05 -6.65
N SER A 177 -9.87 8.01 -7.10
CA SER A 177 -9.70 6.73 -6.40
C SER A 177 -8.30 6.61 -5.78
N ASN A 178 -8.11 5.63 -4.90
CA ASN A 178 -6.78 5.27 -4.39
C ASN A 178 -5.81 5.05 -5.58
N PRO A 179 -4.60 5.66 -5.58
CA PRO A 179 -3.65 5.56 -6.69
C PRO A 179 -3.28 4.13 -7.07
N ILE A 180 -3.30 3.20 -6.11
CA ILE A 180 -3.04 1.77 -6.35
C ILE A 180 -4.11 1.19 -7.30
N LEU A 181 -5.36 1.62 -7.20
CA LEU A 181 -6.45 1.14 -8.07
C LEU A 181 -6.40 1.76 -9.48
N ALA A 182 -5.77 2.92 -9.61
CA ALA A 182 -5.60 3.62 -10.89
C ALA A 182 -4.48 3.02 -11.76
N SER A 183 -3.49 2.35 -11.15
CA SER A 183 -2.42 1.71 -11.89
C SER A 183 -2.93 0.55 -12.74
N ARG A 184 -2.70 0.64 -14.06
CA ARG A 184 -3.04 -0.40 -15.05
C ARG A 184 -1.80 -1.14 -15.59
N GLU A 185 -0.61 -0.84 -15.06
CA GLU A 185 0.62 -1.51 -15.46
C GLU A 185 0.59 -3.02 -15.14
N THR A 186 1.33 -3.81 -15.92
CA THR A 186 1.45 -5.26 -15.70
C THR A 186 2.06 -5.56 -14.34
N GLY A 187 1.42 -6.41 -13.55
CA GLY A 187 1.87 -6.77 -12.21
C GLY A 187 1.73 -5.65 -11.17
N LYS A 188 1.05 -4.54 -11.49
CA LYS A 188 0.76 -3.46 -10.54
C LYS A 188 -0.74 -3.18 -10.45
N GLY A 189 -1.10 -2.68 -9.27
CA GLY A 189 -2.44 -2.23 -8.93
C GLY A 189 -3.34 -3.34 -8.40
N GLY A 190 -4.59 -2.97 -8.16
CA GLY A 190 -5.62 -3.83 -7.60
C GLY A 190 -6.23 -4.79 -8.62
N LEU A 191 -6.26 -6.08 -8.29
CA LEU A 191 -6.87 -7.13 -9.11
C LEU A 191 -7.76 -8.03 -8.24
N VAL A 192 -8.90 -8.46 -8.77
CA VAL A 192 -9.83 -9.36 -8.09
C VAL A 192 -10.16 -10.57 -8.98
N LEU A 193 -10.32 -11.71 -8.33
CA LEU A 193 -10.71 -12.99 -8.91
C LEU A 193 -11.81 -13.57 -8.04
N ASP A 194 -12.96 -13.80 -8.63
CA ASP A 194 -14.09 -14.48 -8.01
C ASP A 194 -13.95 -15.99 -8.20
N ARG A 195 -14.03 -16.70 -7.08
CA ARG A 195 -13.91 -18.14 -7.03
C ARG A 195 -15.28 -18.69 -6.73
N ASP A 196 -15.76 -19.58 -7.61
CA ASP A 196 -17.02 -20.28 -7.38
C ASP A 196 -17.02 -20.98 -6.00
N PRO A 197 -17.92 -20.58 -5.08
CA PRO A 197 -18.02 -21.20 -3.76
C PRO A 197 -18.82 -22.52 -3.78
N ALA A 198 -19.46 -22.89 -4.88
CA ALA A 198 -20.47 -23.96 -4.92
C ALA A 198 -19.92 -25.40 -5.08
N LEU A 199 -18.61 -25.64 -4.93
CA LEU A 199 -18.00 -26.99 -4.96
C LEU A 199 -16.84 -27.13 -3.97
#